data_AF-A0A920G5Y1-F1
#
_entry.id   AF-A0A920G5Y1-F1
#
_cell.length_a   1.000
_cell.length_b   1.000
_cell.length_c   1.000
_cell.angle_alpha   90.00
_cell.angle_beta   90.00
_cell.angle_gamma   90.00
#
_symmetry.space_group_name_H-M   'P 1'
#
loop_
_entity.id
_entity.type
_entity.pdbx_description
1 polymer ?
#
loop_
_entity_poly.entity_id
_entity_poly.type
_entity_poly.pdbx_seq_one_letter_code
_entity_poly.pdbx_strand_id
1 'polypeptide(L)'
;MKASGDKFVMITAYDATFARLASEAGAETILVGDSLGMVLQGHETTIPVSLDAMAYHTECVARARPHSLIVADLPFMSFSNSDDTLHASTRLMQAGAQMVKLEGGTWLSDSIHRLVERGVPVCAHLGLTPQSVNVLGAIASKGAPQRSKIDSGGRRRDSGCGCKSPRAGMYSG
;
A
#
# COMPACT_ATOMS: atom_id res chain seq x y z
N MET A 1 0.77 11.36 -16.18
CA MET A 1 -0.43 10.64 -15.75
C MET A 1 -1.40 11.54 -15.00
N LYS A 2 -1.19 11.88 -13.71
CA LYS A 2 -2.18 12.73 -12.98
C LYS A 2 -2.43 14.11 -13.61
N ALA A 3 -1.36 14.82 -13.99
CA ALA A 3 -1.50 16.15 -14.62
C ALA A 3 -2.13 16.09 -16.02
N SER A 4 -1.93 14.97 -16.74
CA SER A 4 -2.50 14.72 -18.07
C SER A 4 -3.90 14.11 -18.03
N GLY A 5 -4.39 13.69 -16.85
CA GLY A 5 -5.70 13.04 -16.70
C GLY A 5 -5.70 11.54 -17.07
N ASP A 6 -4.55 10.97 -17.40
CA ASP A 6 -4.45 9.55 -17.75
C ASP A 6 -4.67 8.68 -16.51
N LYS A 7 -5.47 7.62 -16.69
CA LYS A 7 -5.61 6.57 -15.68
C LYS A 7 -4.31 5.76 -15.61
N PHE A 8 -3.99 5.26 -14.41
CA PHE A 8 -2.87 4.33 -14.21
C PHE A 8 -3.43 3.00 -13.70
N VAL A 9 -2.77 1.91 -14.05
CA VAL A 9 -3.11 0.55 -13.69
C VAL A 9 -2.16 0.06 -12.60
N MET A 10 -2.74 -0.47 -11.53
CA MET A 10 -2.03 -1.19 -10.48
C MET A 10 -2.61 -2.59 -10.38
N ILE A 11 -1.73 -3.60 -10.37
CA ILE A 11 -2.12 -5.00 -10.22
C ILE A 11 -1.25 -5.67 -9.17
N THR A 12 -1.77 -6.66 -8.46
CA THR A 12 -0.97 -7.45 -7.55
C THR A 12 -0.21 -8.56 -8.28
N ALA A 13 1.04 -8.78 -7.89
CA ALA A 13 1.82 -9.94 -8.28
C ALA A 13 2.76 -10.32 -7.13
N TYR A 14 3.08 -11.60 -7.02
CA TYR A 14 3.81 -12.15 -5.88
C TYR A 14 4.99 -13.03 -6.30
N ASP A 15 5.19 -13.23 -7.60
CA ASP A 15 6.27 -14.03 -8.17
C ASP A 15 6.80 -13.40 -9.47
N ALA A 16 7.96 -13.90 -9.90
CA ALA A 16 8.65 -13.36 -11.07
C ALA A 16 7.88 -13.53 -12.38
N THR A 17 7.12 -14.62 -12.51
CA THR A 17 6.41 -14.97 -13.75
C THR A 17 5.27 -13.98 -13.98
N PHE A 18 4.40 -13.81 -12.99
CA PHE A 18 3.28 -12.88 -13.10
C PHE A 18 3.73 -11.42 -13.06
N ALA A 19 4.81 -11.09 -12.36
CA ALA A 19 5.39 -9.75 -12.42
C ALA A 19 5.84 -9.37 -13.84
N ARG A 20 6.53 -10.29 -14.53
CA ARG A 20 6.95 -10.06 -15.92
C ARG A 20 5.75 -9.90 -16.85
N LEU A 21 4.77 -10.80 -16.76
CA LEU A 21 3.56 -10.74 -17.58
C LEU A 21 2.77 -9.44 -17.36
N ALA A 22 2.58 -9.03 -16.10
CA ALA A 22 1.90 -7.78 -15.76
C ALA A 22 2.63 -6.56 -16.33
N SER A 23 3.96 -6.53 -16.24
CA SER A 23 4.76 -5.44 -16.76
C SER A 23 4.74 -5.38 -18.29
N GLU A 24 4.85 -6.52 -18.97
CA GLU A 24 4.76 -6.61 -20.45
C GLU A 24 3.35 -6.24 -20.97
N ALA A 25 2.31 -6.53 -20.18
CA ALA A 25 0.94 -6.11 -20.46
C ALA A 25 0.69 -4.61 -20.22
N GLY A 26 1.70 -3.85 -19.76
CA GLY A 26 1.65 -2.41 -19.62
C GLY A 26 1.15 -1.90 -18.26
N ALA A 27 1.09 -2.74 -17.22
CA ALA A 27 0.76 -2.24 -15.88
C ALA A 27 1.85 -1.28 -15.39
N GLU A 28 1.48 -0.06 -14.97
CA GLU A 28 2.46 0.93 -14.49
C GLU A 28 2.95 0.62 -13.07
N THR A 29 2.19 -0.15 -12.30
CA THR A 29 2.55 -0.50 -10.91
C THR A 29 2.20 -1.94 -10.57
N ILE A 30 3.13 -2.61 -9.91
CA ILE A 30 2.93 -3.92 -9.30
C ILE A 30 2.89 -3.73 -7.78
N LEU A 31 1.82 -4.22 -7.15
CA LEU A 31 1.67 -4.26 -5.71
C LEU A 31 1.97 -5.67 -5.18
N VAL A 32 3.06 -5.80 -4.42
CA VAL A 32 3.28 -6.96 -3.55
C VAL A 32 2.47 -6.71 -2.28
N GLY A 33 1.22 -7.14 -2.31
CA GLY A 33 0.24 -6.88 -1.25
C GLY A 33 0.16 -8.00 -0.23
N ASP A 34 -0.23 -7.67 1.01
CA ASP A 34 -0.50 -8.64 2.08
C ASP A 34 -1.70 -9.56 1.77
N SER A 35 -2.47 -9.27 0.72
CA SER A 35 -3.46 -10.16 0.12
C SER A 35 -2.90 -11.55 -0.23
N LEU A 36 -1.57 -11.69 -0.38
CA LEU A 36 -0.88 -12.98 -0.48
C LEU A 36 -1.22 -13.94 0.67
N GLY A 37 -1.54 -13.42 1.87
CA GLY A 37 -1.96 -14.24 3.01
C GLY A 37 -3.23 -15.02 2.72
N MET A 38 -4.14 -14.44 1.95
CA MET A 38 -5.39 -15.09 1.57
C MET A 38 -5.22 -15.92 0.29
N VAL A 39 -4.63 -15.34 -0.76
CA VAL A 39 -4.62 -15.97 -2.09
C VAL A 39 -3.51 -16.99 -2.30
N LEU A 40 -2.41 -16.93 -1.53
CA LEU A 40 -1.31 -17.90 -1.60
C LEU A 40 -1.21 -18.76 -0.35
N GLN A 41 -1.32 -18.16 0.84
CA GLN A 41 -1.12 -18.87 2.11
C GLN A 41 -2.42 -19.54 2.63
N GLY A 42 -3.58 -19.17 2.07
CA GLY A 42 -4.87 -19.77 2.42
C GLY A 42 -5.41 -19.33 3.79
N HIS A 43 -4.91 -18.24 4.36
CA HIS A 43 -5.46 -17.66 5.58
C HIS A 43 -6.79 -16.96 5.32
N GLU A 44 -7.64 -16.87 6.34
CA GLU A 44 -8.92 -16.15 6.26
C GLU A 44 -8.74 -14.62 6.22
N THR A 45 -7.61 -14.11 6.70
CA THR A 45 -7.30 -12.68 6.77
C THR A 45 -5.83 -12.44 6.45
N THR A 46 -5.44 -11.18 6.23
CA THR A 46 -4.03 -10.81 5.98
C THR A 46 -3.21 -10.62 7.26
N ILE A 47 -3.83 -10.69 8.45
CA ILE A 47 -3.16 -10.50 9.75
C ILE A 47 -1.97 -11.45 9.97
N PRO A 48 -2.00 -12.74 9.57
CA PRO A 48 -0.89 -13.65 9.80
C PRO A 48 0.34 -13.40 8.91
N VAL A 49 0.25 -12.54 7.90
CA VAL A 49 1.34 -12.31 6.94
C VAL A 49 2.54 -11.67 7.67
N SER A 50 3.70 -12.31 7.58
CA SER A 50 4.92 -11.82 8.20
C SER A 50 5.70 -10.88 7.28
N LEU A 51 6.56 -10.04 7.88
CA LEU A 51 7.52 -9.20 7.14
C LEU A 51 8.45 -10.05 6.26
N ASP A 52 8.82 -11.24 6.74
CA ASP A 52 9.66 -12.19 6.00
C ASP A 52 8.97 -12.70 4.74
N ALA A 53 7.67 -13.01 4.81
CA ALA A 53 6.89 -13.38 3.63
C ALA A 53 6.78 -12.22 2.64
N MET A 54 6.54 -10.99 3.13
CA MET A 54 6.51 -9.81 2.27
C MET A 54 7.85 -9.57 1.57
N ALA A 55 8.97 -9.68 2.30
CA ALA A 55 10.31 -9.55 1.73
C ALA A 55 10.58 -10.63 0.67
N TYR A 56 10.26 -11.90 0.96
CA TYR A 56 10.44 -13.01 0.02
C TYR A 56 9.69 -12.77 -1.31
N HIS A 57 8.41 -12.42 -1.25
CA HIS A 57 7.63 -12.16 -2.45
C HIS A 57 8.07 -10.89 -3.18
N THR A 58 8.54 -9.89 -2.45
CA THR A 58 9.15 -8.68 -3.04
C THR A 58 10.40 -9.02 -3.83
N GLU A 59 11.29 -9.85 -3.28
CA GLU A 59 12.48 -10.32 -4.01
C GLU A 59 12.12 -11.10 -5.27
N CYS A 60 11.12 -11.99 -5.19
CA CYS A 60 10.64 -12.74 -6.35
C CYS A 60 10.17 -11.80 -7.47
N VAL A 61 9.39 -10.78 -7.14
CA VAL A 61 8.92 -9.77 -8.11
C VAL A 61 10.08 -8.92 -8.65
N ALA A 62 10.99 -8.47 -7.79
CA ALA A 62 12.13 -7.64 -8.18
C ALA A 62 13.08 -8.37 -9.14
N ARG A 63 13.30 -9.68 -8.96
CA ARG A 63 14.13 -10.51 -9.86
C ARG A 63 13.60 -10.59 -11.29
N ALA A 64 12.30 -10.34 -11.52
CA ALA A 64 11.75 -10.22 -12.87
C ALA A 64 12.22 -8.96 -13.60
N ARG A 65 12.75 -7.97 -12.88
CA ARG A 65 13.17 -6.65 -13.39
C ARG A 65 12.06 -5.98 -14.24
N PRO A 66 10.83 -5.84 -13.71
CA PRO A 66 9.75 -5.21 -14.45
C PRO A 66 10.05 -3.72 -14.70
N HIS A 67 9.45 -3.16 -15.75
CA HIS A 67 9.44 -1.72 -15.98
C HIS A 67 8.42 -1.00 -15.07
N SER A 68 7.47 -1.75 -14.50
CA SER A 68 6.49 -1.27 -13.54
C SER A 68 7.13 -0.84 -12.21
N LEU A 69 6.55 0.16 -11.56
CA LEU A 69 6.90 0.52 -10.18
C LEU A 69 6.54 -0.63 -9.22
N ILE A 70 7.47 -1.06 -8.36
CA ILE A 70 7.19 -2.09 -7.34
C ILE A 70 6.82 -1.41 -6.02
N VAL A 71 5.58 -1.61 -5.59
CA VAL A 71 5.07 -1.20 -4.27
C VAL A 71 4.94 -2.43 -3.39
N ALA A 72 5.43 -2.40 -2.16
CA ALA A 72 5.27 -3.51 -1.21
C ALA A 72 4.52 -3.06 0.05
N ASP A 73 3.62 -3.91 0.54
CA ASP A 73 2.90 -3.67 1.79
C ASP A 73 3.77 -3.86 3.02
N LEU A 74 3.67 -2.92 3.99
CA LEU A 74 4.01 -3.23 5.36
C LEU A 74 2.89 -4.09 5.96
N PRO A 75 3.19 -5.34 6.39
CA PRO A 75 2.15 -6.22 6.93
C PRO A 75 1.71 -5.77 8.32
N PHE A 76 0.58 -6.30 8.78
CA PHE A 76 -0.04 -5.95 10.05
C PHE A 76 0.97 -5.84 11.20
N MET A 77 0.92 -4.72 11.93
CA MET A 77 1.77 -4.40 13.10
C MET A 77 3.28 -4.32 12.86
N SER A 78 3.79 -4.49 11.64
CA SER A 78 5.21 -4.23 11.33
C SER A 78 5.60 -2.75 11.35
N PHE A 79 4.63 -1.86 11.59
CA PHE A 79 4.77 -0.41 11.58
C PHE A 79 4.08 0.23 12.81
N SER A 80 4.14 -0.45 13.96
CA SER A 80 3.45 -0.06 15.19
C SER A 80 3.92 1.29 15.76
N ASN A 81 5.20 1.60 15.55
CA ASN A 81 5.85 2.85 15.91
C ASN A 81 6.84 3.23 14.79
N SER A 82 7.46 4.41 14.90
CA SER A 82 8.33 4.92 13.83
C SER A 82 9.60 4.10 13.60
N ASP A 83 10.19 3.52 14.64
CA ASP A 83 11.41 2.72 14.52
C ASP A 83 11.11 1.37 13.85
N ASP A 84 10.03 0.70 14.27
CA ASP A 84 9.52 -0.51 13.60
C ASP A 84 9.21 -0.21 12.12
N THR A 85 8.55 0.91 11.86
CA THR A 85 8.18 1.32 10.50
C THR A 85 9.42 1.51 9.62
N LEU A 86 10.47 2.14 10.15
CA LEU A 86 11.74 2.33 9.45
C LEU A 86 12.45 0.99 9.20
N HIS A 87 12.49 0.12 10.20
CA HIS A 87 13.10 -1.20 10.08
C HIS A 87 12.39 -2.04 9.01
N ALA A 88 11.06 -2.14 9.09
CA ALA A 88 10.28 -2.92 8.15
C ALA A 88 10.38 -2.37 6.72
N SER A 89 10.32 -1.05 6.58
CA SER A 89 10.48 -0.40 5.27
C SER A 89 11.87 -0.63 4.69
N THR A 90 12.92 -0.53 5.51
CA THR A 90 14.30 -0.83 5.08
C THR A 90 14.39 -2.22 4.48
N ARG A 91 13.82 -3.22 5.16
CA ARG A 91 13.83 -4.61 4.70
C ARG A 91 13.14 -4.78 3.36
N LEU A 92 11.98 -4.16 3.14
CA LEU A 92 11.27 -4.24 1.86
C LEU A 92 11.97 -3.49 0.73
N MET A 93 12.54 -2.31 1.02
CA MET A 93 13.32 -1.57 0.03
C MET A 93 14.56 -2.35 -0.40
N GLN A 94 15.26 -3.01 0.54
CA GLN A 94 16.41 -3.89 0.23
C GLN A 94 16.00 -5.15 -0.53
N ALA A 95 14.78 -5.65 -0.32
CA ALA A 95 14.21 -6.76 -1.08
C ALA A 95 13.83 -6.38 -2.53
N GLY A 96 13.84 -5.08 -2.87
CA GLY A 96 13.59 -4.57 -4.23
C GLY A 96 12.30 -3.78 -4.40
N ALA A 97 11.58 -3.46 -3.31
CA ALA A 97 10.51 -2.48 -3.38
C ALA A 97 11.07 -1.09 -3.70
N GLN A 98 10.28 -0.28 -4.40
CA GLN A 98 10.59 1.12 -4.72
C GLN A 98 9.71 2.10 -3.95
N MET A 99 8.66 1.59 -3.31
CA MET A 99 7.72 2.31 -2.45
C MET A 99 7.10 1.33 -1.47
N VAL A 100 6.79 1.79 -0.26
CA VAL A 100 6.05 1.00 0.73
C VAL A 100 4.60 1.49 0.84
N LYS A 101 3.67 0.57 1.06
CA LYS A 101 2.27 0.88 1.36
C LYS A 101 1.97 0.63 2.84
N LEU A 102 1.28 1.58 3.47
CA LEU A 102 0.83 1.49 4.86
C LEU A 102 -0.68 1.75 4.95
N GLU A 103 -1.34 1.03 5.84
CA GLU A 103 -2.76 1.21 6.13
C GLU A 103 -2.97 1.93 7.46
N GLY A 104 -3.63 3.08 7.44
CA GLY A 104 -3.91 3.81 8.67
C GLY A 104 -4.26 5.27 8.46
N GLY A 105 -4.68 5.91 9.55
CA GLY A 105 -5.13 7.30 9.55
C GLY A 105 -4.01 8.28 9.91
N THR A 106 -4.40 9.39 10.54
CA THR A 106 -3.49 10.48 10.95
C THR A 106 -2.42 10.04 11.94
N TRP A 107 -2.64 8.93 12.67
CA TRP A 107 -1.66 8.38 13.60
C TRP A 107 -0.35 7.92 12.92
N LEU A 108 -0.37 7.67 11.60
CA LEU A 108 0.83 7.34 10.81
C LEU A 108 1.66 8.56 10.40
N SER A 109 1.21 9.79 10.65
CA SER A 109 1.82 10.99 10.08
C SER A 109 3.31 11.14 10.43
N ASP A 110 3.72 10.84 11.66
CA ASP A 110 5.12 10.94 12.08
C ASP A 110 5.99 9.89 11.37
N SER A 111 5.53 8.62 11.35
CA SER A 111 6.22 7.54 10.65
C SER A 111 6.36 7.83 9.15
N ILE A 112 5.32 8.34 8.49
CA ILE A 112 5.35 8.72 7.06
C ILE A 112 6.35 9.86 6.84
N HIS A 113 6.36 10.89 7.68
CA HIS A 113 7.33 11.98 7.56
C HIS A 113 8.77 11.44 7.65
N ARG A 114 9.06 10.59 8.65
CA ARG A 114 10.40 10.03 8.85
C ARG A 114 10.87 9.17 7.69
N LEU A 115 9.97 8.40 7.09
CA LEU A 115 10.25 7.59 5.90
C LEU A 115 10.62 8.48 4.71
N VAL A 116 9.79 9.48 4.41
CA VAL A 116 10.00 10.39 3.27
C VAL A 116 11.29 11.19 3.42
N GLU A 117 11.56 11.71 4.63
CA GLU A 117 12.81 12.41 4.95
C GLU A 117 14.05 11.54 4.70
N ARG A 118 13.93 10.22 4.88
CA ARG A 118 15.00 9.23 4.67
C ARG A 118 14.99 8.60 3.29
N GLY A 119 14.20 9.14 2.35
CA GLY A 119 14.20 8.72 0.95
C GLY A 119 13.36 7.47 0.67
N VAL A 120 12.45 7.06 1.56
CA VAL A 120 11.51 5.96 1.33
C VAL A 120 10.16 6.51 0.84
N PRO A 121 9.76 6.27 -0.42
CA PRO A 121 8.44 6.68 -0.92
C PRO A 121 7.31 5.91 -0.25
N VAL A 122 6.17 6.58 -0.03
CA VAL A 122 5.02 6.00 0.68
C VAL A 122 3.74 6.12 -0.15
N CYS A 123 3.00 5.00 -0.28
CA CYS A 123 1.57 5.01 -0.56
C CYS A 123 0.79 4.85 0.77
N ALA A 124 -0.03 5.85 1.10
CA ALA A 124 -0.97 5.74 2.22
C ALA A 124 -2.32 5.17 1.76
N HIS A 125 -2.76 4.07 2.37
CA HIS A 125 -4.08 3.49 2.18
C HIS A 125 -5.04 4.00 3.26
N LEU A 126 -6.04 4.75 2.82
CA LEU A 126 -7.11 5.31 3.65
C LEU A 126 -8.45 4.63 3.33
N GLY A 127 -9.34 4.55 4.32
CA GLY A 127 -10.70 4.03 4.15
C GLY A 127 -10.85 2.63 4.72
N LEU A 128 -11.30 1.68 3.90
CA LEU A 128 -11.40 0.28 4.32
C LEU A 128 -10.00 -0.34 4.32
N THR A 129 -9.46 -0.56 5.50
CA THR A 129 -8.13 -1.15 5.72
C THR A 129 -8.30 -2.62 6.16
N PRO A 130 -8.09 -3.63 5.29
CA PRO A 130 -8.24 -5.05 5.63
C PRO A 130 -7.49 -5.47 6.90
N GLN A 131 -6.36 -4.84 7.21
CA GLN A 131 -5.59 -5.08 8.43
C GLN A 131 -6.36 -4.75 9.72
N SER A 132 -7.44 -3.97 9.63
CA SER A 132 -8.33 -3.62 10.74
C SER A 132 -9.60 -4.48 10.80
N VAL A 133 -9.64 -5.64 10.14
CA VAL A 133 -10.82 -6.52 10.07
C VAL A 133 -11.40 -6.87 11.45
N ASN A 134 -10.56 -7.09 12.46
CA ASN A 134 -11.02 -7.39 13.82
C ASN A 134 -11.72 -6.20 14.51
N VAL A 135 -11.39 -4.96 14.12
CA VAL A 135 -12.03 -3.73 14.64
C VAL A 135 -13.26 -3.36 13.82
N LEU A 136 -13.24 -3.62 12.51
CA LEU A 136 -14.31 -3.26 11.57
C LEU A 136 -15.40 -4.35 11.45
N GLY A 137 -15.15 -5.56 11.96
CA GLY A 137 -15.92 -6.77 11.68
C GLY A 137 -15.52 -7.39 10.33
N ALA A 138 -15.81 -8.69 10.14
CA ALA A 138 -15.57 -9.42 8.89
C ALA A 138 -15.99 -8.54 7.70
N ILE A 139 -15.07 -8.30 6.76
CA ILE A 139 -15.13 -7.28 5.68
C ILE A 139 -16.59 -7.01 5.34
N ALA A 140 -17.19 -6.02 6.01
CA ALA A 140 -18.61 -5.78 5.84
C ALA A 140 -18.76 -5.44 4.37
N SER A 141 -19.50 -6.28 3.64
CA SER A 141 -19.83 -6.12 2.22
C SER A 141 -20.67 -4.86 2.05
N LYS A 142 -20.06 -3.68 2.23
CA LYS A 142 -20.69 -2.37 2.04
C LYS A 142 -20.55 -2.01 0.57
N GLY A 143 -21.23 -2.79 -0.25
CA GLY A 143 -21.62 -2.42 -1.62
C GLY A 143 -22.82 -1.46 -1.68
N ALA A 144 -23.22 -0.86 -0.55
CA ALA A 144 -24.28 0.15 -0.54
C ALA A 144 -23.67 1.52 -0.18
N PRO A 145 -23.89 2.58 -1.00
CA PRO A 145 -23.47 3.93 -0.64
C PRO A 145 -24.23 4.34 0.63
N GLN A 146 -23.52 4.38 1.75
CA GLN A 146 -24.04 4.95 2.97
C GLN A 146 -24.15 6.46 2.71
N ARG A 147 -25.36 6.92 2.36
CA ARG A 147 -25.67 8.35 2.19
C ARG A 147 -25.11 9.10 3.39
N SER A 148 -24.10 9.91 3.15
CA SER A 148 -23.56 10.84 4.13
C SER A 148 -24.71 11.72 4.61
N LYS A 149 -25.08 11.61 5.89
CA LYS A 149 -25.81 12.71 6.53
C LYS A 149 -24.92 13.94 6.42
N ILE A 150 -25.44 14.94 5.72
CA ILE A 150 -24.86 16.28 5.63
C ILE A 150 -24.97 16.85 7.04
N ASP A 151 -23.83 17.02 7.71
CA ASP A 151 -23.74 17.95 8.82
C ASP A 151 -23.72 19.37 8.24
N SER A 152 -24.35 20.30 8.96
CA SER A 152 -24.66 21.70 8.65
C SER A 152 -23.44 22.59 8.36
N GLY A 153 -22.25 22.02 8.14
CA GLY A 153 -20.97 22.71 7.95
C GLY A 153 -20.28 22.49 6.59
N GLY A 154 -20.93 21.85 5.60
CA GLY A 154 -20.55 21.94 4.19
C GLY A 154 -19.21 21.31 3.76
N ARG A 155 -18.58 20.42 4.55
CA ARG A 155 -17.33 19.73 4.14
C ARG A 155 -17.58 18.30 3.65
N ARG A 156 -17.38 18.07 2.34
CA ARG A 156 -17.35 16.73 1.72
C ARG A 156 -16.16 15.94 2.26
N ARG A 157 -16.40 14.72 2.75
CA ARG A 157 -15.38 13.71 3.02
C ARG A 157 -15.34 12.77 1.82
N ASP A 158 -14.27 12.81 1.04
CA ASP A 158 -14.02 11.85 -0.03
C ASP A 158 -13.69 10.48 0.55
N SER A 159 -14.63 9.54 0.43
CA SER A 159 -14.48 8.12 0.73
C SER A 159 -14.10 7.34 -0.54
N GLY A 160 -13.00 7.72 -1.17
CA GLY A 160 -12.41 6.99 -2.30
C GLY A 160 -11.23 6.15 -1.83
N CYS A 161 -11.20 4.87 -2.21
CA CYS A 161 -10.00 4.05 -2.17
C CYS A 161 -9.01 4.60 -3.21
N GLY A 162 -7.83 5.03 -2.78
CA GLY A 162 -6.77 5.51 -3.67
C GLY A 162 -5.51 5.87 -2.88
N CYS A 163 -4.35 5.44 -3.38
CA CYS A 163 -3.05 5.95 -2.91
C CYS A 163 -3.06 7.48 -3.05
N LYS A 164 -3.05 8.19 -1.92
CA LYS A 164 -2.77 9.64 -1.93
C LYS A 164 -1.27 9.81 -1.87
N SER A 165 -0.66 10.30 -2.95
CA SER A 165 0.72 10.78 -2.87
C SER A 165 0.79 11.90 -1.83
N PRO A 166 1.66 11.85 -0.80
CA PRO A 166 1.97 13.04 -0.03
C PRO A 166 2.48 14.09 -1.03
N ARG A 167 1.95 15.31 -0.98
CA ARG A 167 2.43 16.40 -1.83
C ARG A 167 3.94 16.52 -1.59
N ALA A 168 4.75 16.30 -2.63
CA ALA A 168 6.12 16.76 -2.63
C ALA A 168 6.05 18.29 -2.47
N GLY A 169 6.40 18.75 -1.27
CA GLY A 169 6.56 20.18 -1.00
C GLY A 169 7.65 20.69 -1.92
N MET A 170 7.27 21.64 -2.78
CA MET A 170 8.20 22.58 -3.41
C MET A 170 9.06 23.20 -2.30
N TYR A 171 10.34 22.83 -2.25
CA TYR A 171 11.35 23.70 -1.66
C TYR A 171 11.92 24.54 -2.80
N SER A 172 11.33 25.72 -2.97
CA SER A 172 12.00 26.88 -3.55
C SER A 172 12.53 27.70 -2.36
N GLY A 173 13.85 27.74 -2.23
CA GLY A 173 14.58 28.48 -1.20
C GLY A 173 16.04 28.06 -1.20
#